data_AF-A0A075I2Y4-F1
#
_entry.id   AF-A0A075I2Y4-F1
#
_cell.length_a   1.000
_cell.length_b   1.000
_cell.length_c   1.000
_cell.angle_alpha   90.00
_cell.angle_beta   90.00
_cell.angle_gamma   90.00
#
_symmetry.space_group_name_H-M   'P 1'
#
loop_
_entity.id
_entity.type
_entity.pdbx_description
1 polymer ?
#
loop_
_entity_poly.entity_id
_entity_poly.type
_entity_poly.pdbx_seq_one_letter_code
_entity_poly.pdbx_strand_id
1 'polypeptide(L)' 'MDSRKHASLVLPLIDENKPKCYLCHEQFENMDELKKHQELRHKEFFAKFEKDTTS' A
#
# COMPACT_ATOMS: atom_id res chain seq x y z
N MET A 1 27.41 -23.66 17.95
CA MET A 1 26.34 -23.08 18.81
C MET A 1 25.25 -22.61 17.88
N ASP A 2 24.17 -23.38 17.79
CA ASP A 2 23.08 -23.15 16.84
C ASP A 2 22.32 -21.88 17.22
N SER A 3 22.48 -20.83 16.40
CA SER A 3 21.83 -19.53 16.56
C SER A 3 20.35 -19.64 16.18
N ARG A 4 19.60 -20.44 16.96
CA ARG A 4 18.15 -20.54 16.90
C ARG A 4 17.58 -19.13 17.02
N LYS A 5 17.27 -18.55 15.86
CA LYS A 5 16.53 -17.30 15.71
C LYS A 5 15.22 -17.54 16.45
N HIS A 6 15.07 -16.95 17.63
CA HIS A 6 13.78 -16.91 18.31
C HIS A 6 12.82 -16.16 17.37
N ALA A 7 12.05 -16.91 16.60
CA ALA A 7 10.92 -16.41 15.85
C ALA A 7 9.89 -15.97 16.91
N SER A 8 9.92 -14.69 17.24
CA SER A 8 8.92 -14.08 18.10
C SER A 8 7.56 -14.29 17.45
N LEU A 9 6.66 -15.04 18.10
CA LEU A 9 5.30 -15.33 17.63
C LEU A 9 4.36 -14.10 17.72
N VAL A 10 4.91 -12.89 17.64
CA VAL A 10 4.14 -11.66 17.59
C VAL A 10 3.93 -11.27 16.14
N LEU A 11 2.67 -11.31 15.73
CA LEU A 11 2.25 -10.65 14.49
C LEU A 11 2.56 -9.15 14.65
N PRO A 12 3.20 -8.52 13.64
CA PRO A 12 3.37 -7.07 13.67
C PRO A 12 2.00 -6.41 13.83
N LEU A 13 1.91 -5.42 14.73
CA LEU A 13 0.72 -4.61 14.96
C LEU A 13 0.48 -3.71 13.74
N ILE A 14 0.10 -4.32 12.63
CA ILE A 14 -0.28 -3.62 11.40
C ILE A 14 -1.73 -3.19 11.63
N ASP A 15 -1.96 -1.89 11.62
CA ASP A 15 -3.30 -1.34 11.66
C ASP A 15 -3.97 -1.60 10.29
N GLU A 16 -4.73 -2.70 10.20
CA GLU A 16 -5.40 -3.13 8.97
C GLU A 16 -6.51 -2.16 8.53
N ASN A 17 -6.93 -1.25 9.42
CA ASN A 17 -7.90 -0.21 9.08
C ASN A 17 -7.26 0.94 8.30
N LYS A 18 -5.94 1.07 8.32
CA LYS A 18 -5.24 2.12 7.59
C LYS A 18 -5.14 1.77 6.10
N PRO A 19 -5.58 2.66 5.21
CA PRO A 19 -5.47 2.43 3.79
C PRO A 19 -4.01 2.36 3.37
N LYS A 20 -3.69 1.40 2.50
CA LYS A 20 -2.34 1.23 1.95
C LYS A 20 -2.35 1.26 0.44
N CYS A 21 -1.29 1.79 -0.15
CA CYS A 21 -1.12 1.75 -1.60
C CYS A 21 -0.78 0.33 -2.03
N TYR A 22 -1.56 -0.24 -2.95
CA TYR A 22 -1.32 -1.59 -3.46
C TYR A 22 -0.11 -1.70 -4.39
N LEU A 23 0.40 -0.57 -4.90
CA LEU A 23 1.55 -0.54 -5.80
C LEU A 23 2.88 -0.51 -5.05
N CYS A 24 2.95 0.24 -3.95
CA CYS A 24 4.19 0.45 -3.20
C CYS A 24 4.11 0.01 -1.73
N HIS A 25 2.93 -0.45 -1.27
CA HIS A 25 2.65 -0.88 0.09
C HIS A 25 2.87 0.16 1.18
N GLU A 26 2.97 1.44 0.81
CA GLU A 26 2.99 2.57 1.75
C GLU A 26 1.62 2.67 2.45
N GLN A 27 1.62 2.82 3.78
CA GLN A 27 0.40 3.01 4.57
C GLN A 27 0.13 4.50 4.77
N PHE A 28 -1.15 4.87 4.79
CA PHE A 28 -1.62 6.23 4.96
C PHE A 28 -2.62 6.30 6.11
N GLU A 29 -2.80 7.49 6.69
CA GLU A 29 -3.75 7.67 7.79
C GLU A 29 -5.19 7.68 7.29
N ASN A 30 -5.41 8.04 6.02
CA ASN A 30 -6.74 8.19 5.45
C ASN A 30 -6.74 7.95 3.92
N MET A 31 -7.92 7.75 3.36
CA MET A 31 -8.11 7.46 1.92
C MET A 31 -7.73 8.64 1.02
N ASP A 32 -7.83 9.88 1.52
CA ASP A 32 -7.50 11.09 0.75
C ASP A 32 -5.99 11.19 0.50
N GLU A 33 -5.17 10.93 1.52
CA GLU A 33 -3.72 10.82 1.39
C GLU A 33 -3.31 9.69 0.45
N LEU A 34 -3.95 8.52 0.57
CA LEU A 34 -3.73 7.41 -0.35
C LEU A 34 -4.05 7.82 -1.80
N LYS A 35 -5.18 8.48 -2.03
CA LYS A 35 -5.60 8.91 -3.36
C LYS A 35 -4.61 9.93 -3.95
N LYS A 36 -4.22 10.94 -3.17
CA LYS A 36 -3.19 11.91 -3.57
C LYS A 36 -1.86 11.22 -3.88
N HIS A 37 -1.43 10.26 -3.06
CA HIS A 37 -0.24 9.48 -3.33
C HIS A 37 -0.35 8.72 -4.67
N GLN A 38 -1.48 8.05 -4.92
CA GLN A 38 -1.74 7.34 -6.17
C GLN A 38 -1.71 8.29 -7.38
N GLU A 39 -2.31 9.47 -7.28
CA GLU A 39 -2.36 10.47 -8.35
C GLU A 39 -1.03 11.19 -8.59
N LEU A 40 -0.15 11.27 -7.60
CA LEU A 40 1.15 11.96 -7.71
C LEU A 40 2.31 11.00 -8.03
N ARG A 41 2.34 9.83 -7.38
CA ARG A 41 3.44 8.85 -7.47
C ARG A 41 3.16 7.75 -8.48
N HIS A 42 1.89 7.43 -8.69
CA HIS A 42 1.47 6.35 -9.57
C HIS A 42 0.52 6.84 -10.67
N LYS A 43 0.56 8.15 -10.97
CA LYS A 43 -0.28 8.78 -12.00
C LYS A 43 -0.28 8.03 -13.31
N GLU A 44 0.89 7.61 -13.76
CA GLU A 44 1.08 6.90 -15.03
C GLU A 44 0.39 5.54 -15.06
N PHE A 45 0.24 4.90 -13.91
CA PHE A 45 -0.48 3.66 -13.77
C PHE A 45 -1.99 3.89 -14.00
N PHE A 46 -2.56 4.88 -13.30
CA PHE A 46 -4.00 5.18 -13.38
C PHE A 46 -4.41 5.89 -14.67
N ALA A 47 -3.55 6.73 -15.24
CA ALA A 47 -3.80 7.44 -16.50
C ALA A 47 -4.00 6.49 -17.70
N LYS A 48 -3.50 5.25 -17.61
CA LYS A 48 -3.78 4.22 -18.63
C LYS A 48 -5.24 3.75 -18.58
N PHE A 49 -5.83 3.60 -17.40
CA PHE A 49 -7.18 3.07 -17.23
C PHE A 49 -8.29 4.09 -17.50
N GLU A 50 -8.00 5.40 -17.43
CA GLU A 50 -8.97 6.45 -17.78
C GLU A 50 -9.35 6.44 -19.27
N LYS A 51 -8.50 5.88 -20.14
CA LYS A 51 -8.78 5.80 -21.59
C LYS A 51 -9.66 4.61 -21.98
N ASP A 52 -9.75 3.59 -21.14
CA ASP A 52 -10.45 2.34 -21.46
C ASP A 52 -11.89 2.28 -20.91
N THR A 53 -12.35 3.29 -20.14
CA THR A 53 -13.72 3.33 -19.57
C THR A 53 -14.68 4.17 -20.43
N THR A 54 -14.47 4.22 -21.74
CA THR A 54 -15.42 4.80 -22.72
C THR A 54 -15.48 3.88 -23.93
N SER A 55 -16.20 2.76 -23.81
CA SER A 55 -16.72 1.97 -24.94
C SER A 55 -17.97 1.24 -24.52
#